data_AF-W6NHQ1-F1
#
_entry.id   AF-W6NHQ1-F1
#
_cell.length_a   1.000
_cell.length_b   1.000
_cell.length_c   1.000
_cell.angle_alpha   90.00
_cell.angle_beta   90.00
_cell.angle_gamma   90.00
#
_symmetry.space_group_name_H-M   'P 1'
#
loop_
_entity.id
_entity.type
_entity.pdbx_description
1 polymer ?
#
loop_
_entity_poly.entity_id
_entity_poly.type
_entity_poly.pdbx_seq_one_letter_code
_entity_poly.pdbx_strand_id
1 'polypeptide(L)'
;MVKLFECLGRDEKLGLSGRPPRPFGPLSTSKVFRVFGDTVLCYPILFEVKDFYVNSDPAVLIDDIKRDIEFVAKRWKLAGRPTMCLLLREENIVGEYFDHILDLLVQLKTGHVDGIRVRLGRVHQLLNTSCIEHIDFASSDDVEFDIDVLEEKDSNDQILSRNSLLDVVDDETTEEKDVLKLSDEELCEIIRKDEVDRPRLMAFALTAMWMRRHPETPIHGCSIRERMERLYRRVCQLRLWWLVRYCAGRLRKAVNSLAPGITNMLVRGKQVTLGVRSVREVVICRPISPGELVDTLFSCCPQDEPHVAVMQQELIIACSDLISKTPSAFDGVLTIRLSWLADAITLLLNYVRATGSRIDRASSFTPATPGTTGIPAEFKKSCIYDLSPTVVKDVVTALMTRKNWHLLSPLQTRRLNGALNRMPVNFYDRVWTILSRSKEGIVIASQFLPQ
;
A
#
# COMPACT_ATOMS: atom_id res chain seq x y z
N MET A 1 -9.27 -21.70 3.56
CA MET A 1 -9.40 -21.44 5.01
C MET A 1 -10.52 -20.48 5.40
N VAL A 2 -10.65 -19.29 4.80
CA VAL A 2 -11.74 -18.34 5.14
C VAL A 2 -13.12 -18.99 4.96
N LYS A 3 -13.40 -19.54 3.76
CA LYS A 3 -14.64 -20.29 3.46
C LYS A 3 -14.91 -21.42 4.46
N LEU A 4 -13.88 -22.18 4.83
CA LEU A 4 -13.99 -23.26 5.80
C LEU A 4 -14.48 -22.74 7.16
N PHE A 5 -13.91 -21.64 7.65
CA PHE A 5 -14.31 -21.04 8.92
C PHE A 5 -15.65 -20.31 8.89
N GLU A 6 -16.23 -20.02 7.72
CA GLU A 6 -17.61 -19.52 7.63
C GLU A 6 -18.61 -20.57 8.11
N CYS A 7 -18.29 -21.86 7.95
CA CYS A 7 -19.11 -22.95 8.48
C CYS A 7 -19.16 -23.00 10.02
N LEU A 8 -18.22 -22.32 10.70
CA LEU A 8 -18.21 -22.27 12.15
C LEU A 8 -19.45 -21.56 12.68
N GLY A 9 -20.30 -22.32 13.38
CA GLY A 9 -21.56 -21.81 13.94
C GLY A 9 -22.69 -21.68 12.93
N ARG A 10 -22.55 -22.27 11.72
CA ARG A 10 -23.65 -22.40 10.77
C ARG A 10 -24.64 -23.45 11.27
N ASP A 11 -25.92 -23.10 11.28
CA ASP A 11 -27.01 -24.01 11.65
C ASP A 11 -28.26 -23.64 10.86
N GLU A 12 -28.65 -24.50 9.92
CA GLU A 12 -29.80 -24.23 9.04
C GLU A 12 -31.14 -24.29 9.77
N LYS A 13 -31.26 -25.11 10.83
CA LYS A 13 -32.49 -25.22 11.63
C LYS A 13 -32.73 -23.97 12.46
N LEU A 14 -31.66 -23.35 12.93
CA LEU A 14 -31.70 -22.11 13.71
C LEU A 14 -31.58 -20.84 12.84
N GLY A 15 -31.42 -20.98 11.52
CA GLY A 15 -31.23 -19.85 10.60
C GLY A 15 -29.91 -19.10 10.81
N LEU A 16 -28.90 -19.75 11.38
CA LEU A 16 -27.58 -19.17 11.61
C LEU A 16 -26.69 -19.39 10.38
N SER A 17 -26.26 -18.30 9.75
CA SER A 17 -25.40 -18.34 8.55
C SER A 17 -23.94 -18.68 8.85
N GLY A 18 -23.56 -18.80 10.12
CA GLY A 18 -22.19 -19.04 10.57
C GLY A 18 -21.35 -17.77 10.70
N ARG A 19 -20.02 -17.94 10.76
CA ARG A 19 -19.07 -16.86 10.99
C ARG A 19 -18.96 -15.98 9.72
N PRO A 20 -19.05 -14.65 9.81
CA PRO A 20 -18.83 -13.78 8.67
C PRO A 20 -17.43 -13.95 8.06
N PRO A 21 -17.27 -13.78 6.74
CA PRO A 21 -15.96 -13.85 6.07
C PRO A 21 -15.02 -12.82 6.68
N ARG A 22 -13.92 -13.29 7.28
CA ARG A 22 -12.88 -12.42 7.84
C ARG A 22 -11.50 -12.94 7.45
N PRO A 23 -10.58 -12.05 7.04
CA PRO A 23 -9.22 -12.46 6.72
C PRO A 23 -8.51 -13.01 7.96
N PHE A 24 -7.56 -13.92 7.73
CA PHE A 24 -6.78 -14.55 8.78
C PHE A 24 -5.61 -13.63 9.12
N GLY A 25 -5.61 -13.12 10.34
CA GLY A 25 -4.49 -12.33 10.85
C GLY A 25 -3.28 -13.18 11.23
N PRO A 26 -2.16 -12.55 11.61
CA PRO A 26 -0.89 -13.24 11.89
C PRO A 26 -0.98 -14.33 12.96
N LEU A 27 -1.88 -14.18 13.95
CA LEU A 27 -2.10 -15.20 14.98
C LEU A 27 -2.80 -16.45 14.45
N SER A 28 -3.66 -16.30 13.43
CA SER A 28 -4.36 -17.44 12.83
C SER A 28 -3.48 -18.12 11.78
N THR A 29 -2.72 -17.36 11.00
CA THR A 29 -1.78 -17.92 10.01
C THR A 29 -0.53 -18.54 10.65
N SER A 30 -0.22 -18.21 11.91
CA SER A 30 0.87 -18.83 12.67
C SER A 30 0.49 -20.17 13.34
N LYS A 31 -0.64 -20.77 12.94
CA LYS A 31 -1.09 -22.09 13.39
C LYS A 31 -0.91 -23.12 12.29
N VAL A 32 -0.78 -24.37 12.70
CA VAL A 32 -0.91 -25.52 11.82
C VAL A 32 -2.35 -26.02 11.95
N PHE A 33 -3.02 -26.26 10.83
CA PHE A 33 -4.37 -26.79 10.83
C PHE A 33 -4.37 -28.26 10.44
N ARG A 34 -5.22 -29.05 11.11
CA ARG A 34 -5.63 -30.37 10.59
C ARG A 34 -7.01 -30.25 9.99
N VAL A 35 -7.11 -30.52 8.69
CA VAL A 35 -8.33 -30.38 7.90
C VAL A 35 -8.52 -31.67 7.12
N PHE A 36 -9.60 -32.40 7.39
CA PHE A 36 -9.91 -33.68 6.70
C PHE A 36 -8.78 -34.72 6.72
N GLY A 37 -7.93 -34.70 7.75
CA GLY A 37 -6.76 -35.58 7.89
C GLY A 37 -5.46 -34.98 7.34
N ASP A 38 -5.54 -33.94 6.51
CA ASP A 38 -4.39 -33.24 5.96
C ASP A 38 -3.82 -32.20 6.93
N THR A 39 -2.51 -32.00 6.85
CA THR A 39 -1.80 -30.96 7.60
C THR A 39 -1.64 -29.73 6.71
N VAL A 40 -2.35 -28.65 7.05
CA VAL A 40 -2.39 -27.41 6.27
C VAL A 40 -1.66 -26.31 7.02
N LEU A 41 -0.71 -25.66 6.34
CA LEU A 41 -0.02 -24.46 6.83
C LEU A 41 -0.48 -23.26 6.00
N CYS A 42 -0.79 -22.15 6.67
CA CYS A 42 -1.17 -20.91 5.99
C CYS A 42 0.01 -19.95 5.96
N TYR A 43 0.24 -19.27 4.84
CA TYR A 43 1.12 -18.11 4.83
C TYR A 43 0.32 -16.84 5.17
N PRO A 44 0.96 -15.83 5.79
CA PRO A 44 0.36 -14.53 6.05
C PRO A 44 -0.14 -13.83 4.78
N ILE A 45 -1.25 -13.10 4.89
CA ILE A 45 -1.87 -12.37 3.77
C ILE A 45 -0.93 -11.34 3.12
N LEU A 46 0.10 -10.87 3.82
CA LEU A 46 1.08 -9.94 3.26
C LEU A 46 1.84 -10.49 2.04
N PHE A 47 1.87 -11.81 1.84
CA PHE A 47 2.44 -12.44 0.65
C PHE A 47 1.46 -12.62 -0.53
N GLU A 48 0.20 -12.22 -0.36
CA GLU A 48 -0.84 -12.27 -1.38
C GLU A 48 -0.90 -10.94 -2.15
N VAL A 49 -0.40 -10.92 -3.38
CA VAL A 49 -0.35 -9.70 -4.23
C VAL A 49 -1.70 -9.42 -4.93
N LYS A 50 -2.69 -10.32 -4.80
CA LYS A 50 -3.98 -10.19 -5.50
C LYS A 50 -4.78 -8.95 -5.02
N ASP A 51 -4.64 -8.54 -3.76
CA ASP A 51 -5.48 -7.49 -3.18
C ASP A 51 -4.88 -6.08 -3.37
N PHE A 52 -3.60 -5.87 -3.03
CA PHE A 52 -2.92 -4.57 -3.17
C PHE A 52 -1.38 -4.73 -3.26
N TYR A 53 -0.71 -3.81 -3.94
CA TYR A 53 0.70 -3.94 -4.36
C TYR A 53 1.73 -3.40 -3.36
N VAL A 54 1.33 -2.86 -2.22
CA VAL A 54 2.27 -2.22 -1.27
C VAL A 54 3.40 -3.17 -0.86
N ASN A 55 3.09 -4.46 -0.77
CA ASN A 55 4.06 -5.50 -0.41
C ASN A 55 4.91 -5.99 -1.60
N SER A 56 4.69 -5.46 -2.81
CA SER A 56 5.61 -5.63 -3.95
C SER A 56 6.86 -4.76 -3.79
N ASP A 57 6.86 -3.78 -2.88
CA ASP A 57 8.07 -3.09 -2.42
C ASP A 57 8.76 -3.97 -1.35
N PRO A 58 9.96 -4.53 -1.61
CA PRO A 58 10.61 -5.47 -0.69
C PRO A 58 10.91 -4.87 0.68
N ALA A 59 11.18 -3.56 0.76
CA ALA A 59 11.44 -2.91 2.04
C ALA A 59 10.18 -2.84 2.90
N VAL A 60 9.01 -2.55 2.30
CA VAL A 60 7.73 -2.63 3.03
C VAL A 60 7.43 -4.07 3.46
N LEU A 61 7.66 -5.04 2.56
CA LEU A 61 7.45 -6.46 2.87
C LEU A 61 8.29 -6.91 4.07
N ILE A 62 9.58 -6.56 4.10
CA ILE A 62 10.48 -6.89 5.22
C ILE A 62 9.99 -6.26 6.52
N ASP A 63 9.63 -4.99 6.49
CA ASP A 63 9.11 -4.26 7.65
C ASP A 63 7.80 -4.88 8.19
N ASP A 64 6.93 -5.35 7.30
CA ASP A 64 5.67 -5.99 7.67
C ASP A 64 5.90 -7.40 8.22
N ILE A 65 6.83 -8.19 7.65
CA ILE A 65 7.24 -9.49 8.21
C ILE A 65 7.78 -9.32 9.63
N LYS A 66 8.67 -8.35 9.85
CA LYS A 66 9.24 -8.06 11.17
C LYS A 66 8.17 -7.67 12.18
N ARG A 67 7.23 -6.81 11.77
CA ARG A 67 6.08 -6.40 12.60
C ARG A 67 5.17 -7.57 12.94
N ASP A 68 4.92 -8.48 12.00
CA ASP A 68 4.14 -9.69 12.25
C ASP A 68 4.83 -10.62 13.26
N ILE A 69 6.14 -10.83 13.11
CA ILE A 69 6.94 -11.62 14.07
C ILE A 69 6.86 -11.00 15.47
N GLU A 70 7.02 -9.68 15.58
CA GLU A 70 6.89 -8.95 16.85
C GLU A 70 5.50 -9.06 17.45
N PHE A 71 4.47 -8.86 16.62
CA PHE A 71 3.09 -8.96 17.06
C PHE A 71 2.76 -10.35 17.58
N VAL A 72 3.12 -11.39 16.83
CA VAL A 72 2.91 -12.79 17.23
C VAL A 72 3.68 -13.07 18.52
N ALA A 73 4.96 -12.71 18.61
CA ALA A 73 5.76 -12.94 19.82
C ALA A 73 5.15 -12.29 21.08
N LYS A 74 4.59 -11.08 20.95
CA LYS A 74 3.98 -10.34 22.08
C LYS A 74 2.57 -10.78 22.42
N ARG A 75 1.81 -11.28 21.45
CA ARG A 75 0.37 -11.56 21.58
C ARG A 75 0.01 -13.04 21.61
N TRP A 76 0.96 -13.93 21.35
CA TRP A 76 0.73 -15.37 21.42
C TRP A 76 0.40 -15.81 22.84
N LYS A 77 -0.75 -16.47 23.00
CA LYS A 77 -1.22 -17.01 24.29
C LYS A 77 -1.67 -18.46 24.21
N LEU A 78 -1.51 -19.09 23.05
CA LEU A 78 -1.97 -20.44 22.79
C LEU A 78 -0.90 -21.47 23.16
N ALA A 79 -1.34 -22.69 23.45
CA ALA A 79 -0.43 -23.81 23.65
C ALA A 79 0.28 -24.18 22.34
N GLY A 80 1.56 -24.53 22.45
CA GLY A 80 2.43 -24.75 21.29
C GLY A 80 3.07 -23.46 20.76
N ARG A 81 4.13 -23.62 19.99
CA ARG A 81 4.92 -22.53 19.42
C ARG A 81 4.22 -22.00 18.15
N PRO A 82 4.15 -20.67 17.97
CA PRO A 82 3.68 -20.10 16.70
C PRO A 82 4.61 -20.55 15.56
N THR A 83 4.03 -21.00 14.46
CA THR A 83 4.74 -21.48 13.27
C THR A 83 4.31 -20.66 12.06
N MET A 84 5.17 -19.74 11.62
CA MET A 84 4.90 -18.83 10.51
C MET A 84 5.52 -19.37 9.22
N CYS A 85 4.73 -19.43 8.14
CA CYS A 85 5.22 -19.73 6.79
C CYS A 85 5.62 -18.43 6.08
N LEU A 86 6.86 -18.36 5.58
CA LEU A 86 7.32 -17.25 4.75
C LEU A 86 7.34 -17.72 3.29
N LEU A 87 6.65 -17.00 2.42
CA LEU A 87 6.64 -17.29 0.99
C LEU A 87 7.69 -16.44 0.28
N LEU A 88 8.67 -17.10 -0.35
CA LEU A 88 9.68 -16.45 -1.16
C LEU A 88 9.27 -16.54 -2.64
N ARG A 89 9.08 -15.39 -3.28
CA ARG A 89 8.78 -15.28 -4.72
C ARG A 89 10.00 -14.79 -5.47
N GLU A 90 10.14 -15.15 -6.73
CA GLU A 90 11.27 -14.75 -7.58
C GLU A 90 11.45 -13.23 -7.60
N GLU A 91 10.36 -12.47 -7.75
CA GLU A 91 10.40 -11.00 -7.75
C GLU A 91 10.93 -10.36 -6.45
N ASN A 92 10.91 -11.11 -5.34
CA ASN A 92 11.43 -10.65 -4.05
C ASN A 92 12.93 -10.95 -3.91
N ILE A 93 13.44 -11.94 -4.66
CA ILE A 93 14.82 -12.46 -4.53
C ILE A 93 15.70 -11.93 -5.67
N VAL A 94 15.14 -11.21 -6.65
CA VAL A 94 15.89 -10.67 -7.79
C VAL A 94 15.89 -9.12 -7.77
N GLY A 95 17.01 -8.53 -8.19
CA GLY A 95 17.20 -7.10 -8.39
C GLY A 95 17.90 -6.38 -7.24
N GLU A 96 17.76 -5.06 -7.21
CA GLU A 96 18.49 -4.14 -6.30
C GLU A 96 18.25 -4.39 -4.80
N TYR A 97 17.08 -4.95 -4.44
CA TYR A 97 16.70 -5.18 -3.04
C TYR A 97 17.01 -6.60 -2.53
N PHE A 98 17.69 -7.43 -3.32
CA PHE A 98 18.07 -8.78 -2.89
C PHE A 98 18.87 -8.77 -1.58
N ASP A 99 19.78 -7.81 -1.42
CA ASP A 99 20.60 -7.70 -0.21
C ASP A 99 19.75 -7.48 1.05
N HIS A 100 18.66 -6.72 0.95
CA HIS A 100 17.75 -6.46 2.08
C HIS A 100 16.99 -7.74 2.49
N ILE A 101 16.53 -8.53 1.51
CA ILE A 101 15.86 -9.81 1.77
C ILE A 101 16.87 -10.83 2.30
N LEU A 102 18.09 -10.84 1.78
CA LEU A 102 19.17 -11.67 2.27
C LEU A 102 19.48 -11.36 3.73
N ASP A 103 19.53 -10.09 4.12
CA ASP A 103 19.73 -9.67 5.51
C ASP A 103 18.63 -10.20 6.44
N LEU A 104 17.36 -10.18 5.99
CA LEU A 104 16.26 -10.79 6.73
C LEU A 104 16.44 -12.32 6.86
N LEU A 105 16.82 -13.01 5.78
CA LEU A 105 17.08 -14.45 5.80
C LEU A 105 18.25 -14.81 6.71
N VAL A 106 19.29 -13.98 6.76
CA VAL A 106 20.41 -14.13 7.69
C VAL A 106 19.93 -13.96 9.13
N GLN A 107 19.12 -12.94 9.44
CA GLN A 107 18.52 -12.77 10.79
C GLN A 107 17.67 -13.97 11.22
N LEU A 108 16.87 -14.51 10.29
CA LEU A 108 16.08 -15.73 10.55
C LEU A 108 16.98 -16.94 10.82
N LYS A 109 18.09 -17.07 10.09
CA LYS A 109 19.06 -18.17 10.25
C LYS A 109 19.89 -18.05 11.53
N THR A 110 20.26 -16.84 11.95
CA THR A 110 20.99 -16.60 13.23
C THR A 110 20.09 -16.76 14.45
N GLY A 111 18.77 -16.84 14.25
CA GLY A 111 17.79 -17.14 15.29
C GLY A 111 17.30 -15.91 16.05
N HIS A 112 17.58 -14.70 15.57
CA HIS A 112 17.11 -13.45 16.17
C HIS A 112 16.68 -12.44 15.11
N VAL A 113 15.45 -11.93 15.23
CA VAL A 113 14.91 -10.83 14.42
C VAL A 113 14.47 -9.73 15.37
N ASP A 114 15.09 -8.56 15.29
CA ASP A 114 14.80 -7.39 16.15
C ASP A 114 14.68 -7.74 17.66
N GLY A 115 15.57 -8.60 18.15
CA GLY A 115 15.62 -9.06 19.55
C GLY A 115 14.67 -10.22 19.89
N ILE A 116 13.85 -10.67 18.94
CA ILE A 116 12.92 -11.79 19.11
C ILE A 116 13.61 -13.09 18.69
N ARG A 117 13.57 -14.08 19.57
CA ARG A 117 14.11 -15.42 19.28
C ARG A 117 13.22 -16.15 18.27
N VAL A 118 13.81 -16.49 17.13
CA VAL A 118 13.17 -17.25 16.05
C VAL A 118 13.91 -18.55 15.79
N ARG A 119 13.24 -19.53 15.19
CA ARG A 119 13.86 -20.79 14.76
C ARG A 119 13.43 -21.11 13.34
N LEU A 120 14.36 -20.99 12.40
CA LEU A 120 14.19 -21.47 11.04
C LEU A 120 14.38 -22.99 10.99
N GLY A 121 13.56 -23.70 10.21
CA GLY A 121 13.65 -25.14 10.06
C GLY A 121 12.69 -25.68 9.02
N ARG A 122 12.88 -26.95 8.64
CA ARG A 122 11.92 -27.64 7.77
C ARG A 122 10.61 -27.87 8.53
N VAL A 123 9.47 -27.78 7.84
CA VAL A 123 8.14 -27.86 8.46
C VAL A 123 8.01 -29.08 9.38
N HIS A 124 8.38 -30.28 8.91
CA HIS A 124 8.30 -31.52 9.70
C HIS A 124 9.05 -31.47 11.05
N GLN A 125 10.13 -30.68 11.16
CA GLN A 125 10.88 -30.51 12.40
C GLN A 125 10.18 -29.59 13.39
N LEU A 126 9.42 -28.62 12.87
CA LEU A 126 8.71 -27.61 13.66
C LEU A 126 7.36 -28.12 14.16
N LEU A 127 6.70 -29.01 13.40
CA LEU A 127 5.37 -29.57 13.69
C LEU A 127 5.26 -30.11 15.13
N ASN A 128 6.27 -30.82 15.62
CA ASN A 128 6.27 -31.43 16.96
C ASN A 128 6.12 -30.44 18.12
N THR A 129 6.45 -29.17 17.88
CA THR A 129 6.33 -28.10 18.90
C THR A 129 5.30 -27.05 18.50
N SER A 130 4.68 -27.19 17.34
CA SER A 130 3.76 -26.20 16.77
C SER A 130 2.42 -26.17 17.49
N CYS A 131 1.70 -25.06 17.38
CA CYS A 131 0.31 -24.99 17.75
C CYS A 131 -0.55 -25.60 16.64
N ILE A 132 -1.22 -26.71 16.95
CA ILE A 132 -2.08 -27.44 16.00
C ILE A 132 -3.54 -27.20 16.38
N GLU A 133 -4.34 -26.75 15.40
CA GLU A 133 -5.80 -26.58 15.52
C GLU A 133 -6.50 -27.58 14.61
N HIS A 134 -7.41 -28.37 15.20
CA HIS A 134 -8.21 -29.34 14.47
C HIS A 134 -9.51 -28.69 13.99
N ILE A 135 -9.83 -28.86 12.71
CA ILE A 135 -11.07 -28.36 12.12
C ILE A 135 -12.04 -29.52 11.99
N ASP A 136 -12.88 -29.68 13.02
CA ASP A 136 -13.85 -30.77 13.12
C ASP A 136 -15.30 -30.28 12.90
N PHE A 137 -15.51 -28.98 12.71
CA PHE A 137 -16.84 -28.35 12.60
C PHE A 137 -17.37 -28.24 11.17
N ALA A 138 -16.59 -28.64 10.16
CA ALA A 138 -16.99 -28.65 8.75
C ALA A 138 -16.71 -30.04 8.19
N SER A 139 -17.56 -30.51 7.27
CA SER A 139 -17.32 -31.73 6.49
C SER A 139 -16.82 -31.41 5.08
N SER A 140 -16.26 -32.39 4.38
CA SER A 140 -15.85 -32.26 2.98
C SER A 140 -17.01 -31.91 2.05
N ASP A 141 -18.23 -32.23 2.46
CA ASP A 141 -19.44 -32.05 1.65
C ASP A 141 -20.01 -30.64 1.82
N ASP A 142 -19.67 -29.95 2.90
CA ASP A 142 -20.17 -28.59 3.21
C ASP A 142 -19.43 -27.49 2.42
N VAL A 143 -18.20 -27.78 1.97
CA VAL A 143 -17.32 -26.81 1.31
C VAL A 143 -16.51 -27.53 0.23
N GLU A 144 -16.60 -27.04 -1.02
CA GLU A 144 -15.57 -27.33 -2.04
C GLU A 144 -14.23 -26.78 -1.54
N PHE A 145 -13.47 -27.63 -0.84
CA PHE A 145 -12.15 -27.33 -0.34
C PHE A 145 -11.12 -27.73 -1.40
N ASP A 146 -11.10 -26.97 -2.50
CA ASP A 146 -10.02 -27.09 -3.48
C ASP A 146 -8.77 -26.46 -2.87
N ILE A 147 -7.78 -27.28 -2.56
CA ILE A 147 -6.47 -26.78 -2.12
C ILE A 147 -5.77 -26.31 -3.39
N ASP A 148 -5.79 -25.01 -3.65
CA ASP A 148 -4.83 -24.38 -4.56
C ASP A 148 -3.42 -24.60 -3.97
N VAL A 149 -2.83 -25.76 -4.27
CA VAL A 149 -1.47 -26.07 -3.84
C VAL A 149 -0.56 -25.09 -4.56
N LEU A 150 0.22 -24.34 -3.79
CA LEU A 150 1.28 -23.52 -4.35
C LEU A 150 2.34 -24.49 -4.91
N GLU A 151 2.29 -24.70 -6.22
CA GLU A 151 3.29 -25.49 -6.93
C GLU A 151 4.60 -24.71 -6.97
N GLU A 152 5.68 -25.34 -6.47
CA GLU A 152 7.03 -24.86 -6.71
C GLU A 152 7.30 -25.01 -8.21
N LYS A 153 7.57 -23.91 -8.91
CA LYS A 153 7.99 -23.98 -10.31
C LYS A 153 9.34 -24.69 -10.36
N ASP A 154 9.44 -25.74 -11.17
CA ASP A 154 10.71 -26.41 -11.43
C ASP A 154 11.73 -25.39 -11.97
N SER A 155 12.92 -25.37 -11.35
CA SER A 155 14.03 -24.43 -11.55
C SER A 155 14.64 -24.39 -12.97
N ASN A 156 14.03 -25.07 -13.95
CA ASN A 156 14.51 -25.17 -15.32
C ASN A 156 13.96 -24.07 -16.24
N ASP A 157 12.88 -23.39 -15.87
CA ASP A 157 12.53 -22.12 -16.49
C ASP A 157 13.48 -21.07 -15.94
N GLN A 158 14.37 -20.58 -16.80
CA GLN A 158 15.40 -19.58 -16.54
C GLN A 158 14.94 -18.61 -15.45
N ILE A 159 15.52 -18.72 -14.25
CA ILE A 159 15.54 -17.62 -13.26
C ILE A 159 15.79 -16.38 -14.09
N LEU A 160 14.82 -15.48 -14.19
CA LEU A 160 14.90 -14.29 -15.02
C LEU A 160 16.26 -13.68 -14.70
N SER A 161 17.17 -13.75 -15.69
CA SER A 161 18.55 -13.36 -15.50
C SER A 161 18.54 -12.00 -14.81
N ARG A 162 19.43 -11.78 -13.83
CA ARG A 162 19.57 -10.48 -13.12
C ARG A 162 19.56 -9.28 -14.08
N ASN A 163 19.92 -9.50 -15.34
CA ASN A 163 19.93 -8.50 -16.41
C ASN A 163 18.55 -8.20 -17.05
N SER A 164 17.60 -9.13 -17.04
CA SER A 164 16.30 -8.98 -17.72
C SER A 164 15.32 -8.02 -17.01
N LEU A 165 15.47 -7.81 -15.69
CA LEU A 165 14.67 -6.80 -14.96
C LEU A 165 15.28 -5.39 -15.05
N LEU A 166 16.55 -5.26 -15.48
CA LEU A 166 17.28 -3.99 -15.50
C LEU A 166 17.04 -3.17 -16.79
N ASP A 167 16.61 -3.81 -17.88
CA ASP A 167 16.48 -3.19 -19.21
C ASP A 167 15.03 -3.08 -19.72
N VAL A 168 14.02 -3.18 -18.85
CA VAL A 168 12.65 -2.92 -19.31
C VAL A 168 12.48 -1.42 -19.52
N VAL A 169 12.53 -1.03 -20.79
CA VAL A 169 12.24 0.33 -21.26
C VAL A 169 10.80 0.65 -20.89
N ASP A 170 10.60 1.44 -19.85
CA ASP A 170 9.31 2.09 -19.62
C ASP A 170 9.04 2.99 -20.83
N ASP A 171 7.95 2.74 -21.53
CA ASP A 171 7.47 3.52 -22.68
C ASP A 171 6.90 4.85 -22.18
N GLU A 172 7.75 5.67 -21.54
CA GLU A 172 7.31 6.88 -20.83
C GLU A 172 6.70 7.94 -21.77
N THR A 173 7.02 7.85 -23.06
CA THR A 173 6.55 8.76 -24.11
C THR A 173 5.13 8.49 -24.56
N THR A 174 4.55 7.33 -24.23
CA THR A 174 3.17 7.04 -24.62
C THR A 174 2.19 7.87 -23.81
N GLU A 175 1.39 8.69 -24.49
CA GLU A 175 0.33 9.51 -23.89
C GLU A 175 -1.03 8.82 -24.00
N GLU A 176 -1.76 8.75 -22.87
CA GLU A 176 -3.10 8.16 -22.80
C GLU A 176 -4.07 8.78 -23.82
N LYS A 177 -3.97 10.10 -24.02
CA LYS A 177 -4.83 10.86 -24.94
C LYS A 177 -4.69 10.41 -26.40
N ASP A 178 -3.52 9.93 -26.81
CA ASP A 178 -3.30 9.49 -28.18
C ASP A 178 -3.83 8.07 -28.39
N VAL A 179 -3.63 7.20 -27.40
CA VAL A 179 -4.19 5.83 -27.42
C VAL A 179 -5.72 5.85 -27.37
N LEU A 180 -6.32 6.79 -26.63
CA LEU A 180 -7.77 6.96 -26.56
C LEU A 180 -8.43 7.33 -27.90
N LYS A 181 -7.67 7.82 -28.90
CA LYS A 181 -8.16 8.18 -30.23
C LYS A 181 -8.19 7.00 -31.21
N LEU A 182 -7.51 5.89 -30.91
CA LEU A 182 -7.39 4.73 -31.80
C LEU A 182 -8.73 4.01 -31.99
N SER A 183 -8.92 3.33 -33.12
CA SER A 183 -10.11 2.52 -33.39
C SER A 183 -10.16 1.26 -32.52
N ASP A 184 -11.34 0.65 -32.39
CA ASP A 184 -11.48 -0.61 -31.64
C ASP A 184 -10.62 -1.74 -32.24
N GLU A 185 -10.44 -1.78 -33.56
CA GLU A 185 -9.57 -2.75 -34.24
C GLU A 185 -8.10 -2.56 -33.88
N GLU A 186 -7.61 -1.31 -33.87
CA GLU A 186 -6.24 -0.97 -33.48
C GLU A 186 -5.96 -1.33 -32.02
N LEU A 187 -6.92 -1.04 -31.14
CA LEU A 187 -6.84 -1.40 -29.72
C LEU A 187 -6.83 -2.91 -29.51
N CYS A 188 -7.67 -3.66 -30.23
CA CYS A 188 -7.67 -5.11 -30.18
C CYS A 188 -6.34 -5.70 -30.64
N GLU A 189 -5.71 -5.16 -31.69
CA GLU A 189 -4.39 -5.59 -32.14
C GLU A 189 -3.30 -5.34 -31.10
N ILE A 190 -3.30 -4.17 -30.44
CA ILE A 190 -2.39 -3.88 -29.32
C ILE A 190 -2.58 -4.91 -28.20
N ILE A 191 -3.84 -5.15 -27.79
CA ILE A 191 -4.18 -6.11 -26.72
C ILE A 191 -3.81 -7.55 -27.10
N ARG A 192 -3.89 -7.89 -28.38
CA ARG A 192 -3.55 -9.22 -28.92
C ARG A 192 -2.05 -9.48 -28.90
N LYS A 193 -1.24 -8.48 -29.27
CA LYS A 193 0.22 -8.62 -29.31
C LYS A 193 0.84 -8.84 -27.94
N ASP A 194 0.26 -8.25 -26.88
CA ASP A 194 0.75 -8.34 -25.49
C ASP A 194 2.27 -8.13 -25.35
N GLU A 195 2.78 -7.08 -26.00
CA GLU A 195 4.19 -6.72 -25.95
C GLU A 195 4.61 -6.38 -24.51
N VAL A 196 5.52 -7.18 -23.96
CA VAL A 196 6.00 -7.06 -22.57
C VAL A 196 6.69 -5.71 -22.33
N ASP A 197 7.38 -5.20 -23.35
CA ASP A 197 8.19 -3.97 -23.29
C ASP A 197 7.36 -2.68 -23.46
N ARG A 198 6.04 -2.77 -23.68
CA ARG A 198 5.15 -1.60 -23.82
C ARG A 198 3.98 -1.61 -22.84
N PRO A 199 4.24 -1.65 -21.52
CA PRO A 199 3.18 -1.82 -20.53
C PRO A 199 2.23 -0.60 -20.44
N ARG A 200 2.70 0.63 -20.71
CA ARG A 200 1.83 1.83 -20.73
C ARG A 200 0.84 1.79 -21.89
N LEU A 201 1.31 1.47 -23.09
CA LEU A 201 0.45 1.31 -24.27
C LEU A 201 -0.63 0.25 -24.01
N MET A 202 -0.27 -0.89 -23.43
CA MET A 202 -1.24 -1.93 -23.04
C MET A 202 -2.27 -1.41 -22.02
N ALA A 203 -1.83 -0.71 -20.95
CA ALA A 203 -2.73 -0.18 -19.94
C ALA A 203 -3.74 0.81 -20.51
N PHE A 204 -3.29 1.71 -21.38
CA PHE A 204 -4.16 2.69 -22.03
C PHE A 204 -5.07 2.05 -23.06
N ALA A 205 -4.60 1.04 -23.80
CA ALA A 205 -5.45 0.32 -24.75
C ALA A 205 -6.56 -0.46 -24.04
N LEU A 206 -6.22 -1.17 -22.95
CA LEU A 206 -7.20 -1.84 -22.10
C LEU A 206 -8.18 -0.83 -21.48
N THR A 207 -7.70 0.33 -21.04
CA THR A 207 -8.56 1.38 -20.49
C THR A 207 -9.50 1.96 -21.55
N ALA A 208 -8.99 2.26 -22.75
CA ALA A 208 -9.80 2.74 -23.85
C ALA A 208 -10.92 1.75 -24.17
N MET A 209 -10.61 0.45 -24.26
CA MET A 209 -11.60 -0.61 -24.45
C MET A 209 -12.57 -0.73 -23.27
N TRP A 210 -12.09 -0.61 -22.04
CA TRP A 210 -12.93 -0.63 -20.82
C TRP A 210 -13.93 0.54 -20.79
N MET A 211 -13.53 1.71 -21.30
CA MET A 211 -14.43 2.87 -21.35
C MET A 211 -15.47 2.76 -22.47
N ARG A 212 -15.17 2.00 -23.54
CA ARG A 212 -16.07 1.81 -24.69
C ARG A 212 -16.97 0.57 -24.56
N ARG A 213 -16.53 -0.45 -23.82
CA ARG A 213 -17.19 -1.76 -23.72
C ARG A 213 -17.29 -2.20 -22.26
N HIS A 214 -18.14 -3.18 -21.99
CA HIS A 214 -18.25 -3.73 -20.63
C HIS A 214 -16.92 -4.40 -20.21
N PRO A 215 -16.46 -4.28 -18.95
CA PRO A 215 -15.15 -4.82 -18.53
C PRO A 215 -15.02 -6.35 -18.66
N GLU A 216 -16.16 -7.04 -18.58
CA GLU A 216 -16.25 -8.50 -18.76
C GLU A 216 -16.36 -8.92 -20.23
N THR A 217 -16.30 -7.97 -21.17
CA THR A 217 -16.34 -8.30 -22.61
C THR A 217 -15.11 -9.13 -22.97
N PRO A 218 -15.28 -10.32 -23.56
CA PRO A 218 -14.15 -11.15 -23.95
C PRO A 218 -13.45 -10.56 -25.18
N ILE A 219 -12.13 -10.39 -25.08
CA ILE A 219 -11.26 -10.08 -26.21
C ILE A 219 -10.29 -11.27 -26.36
N HIS A 220 -10.48 -12.05 -27.43
CA HIS A 220 -9.73 -13.28 -27.70
C HIS A 220 -9.72 -14.27 -26.51
N GLY A 221 -10.91 -14.61 -26.00
CA GLY A 221 -11.07 -15.63 -24.96
C GLY A 221 -10.71 -15.20 -23.53
N CYS A 222 -10.44 -13.91 -23.30
CA CYS A 222 -10.07 -13.37 -22.00
C CYS A 222 -10.73 -12.00 -21.81
N SER A 223 -11.27 -11.70 -20.63
CA SER A 223 -11.94 -10.42 -20.40
C SER A 223 -10.95 -9.25 -20.30
N ILE A 224 -11.42 -8.02 -20.53
CA ILE A 224 -10.60 -6.81 -20.36
C ILE A 224 -10.11 -6.72 -18.90
N ARG A 225 -11.00 -7.05 -17.94
CA ARG A 225 -10.65 -7.10 -16.51
C ARG A 225 -9.52 -8.09 -16.24
N GLU A 226 -9.62 -9.31 -16.75
CA GLU A 226 -8.58 -10.34 -16.55
C GLU A 226 -7.23 -9.92 -17.15
N ARG A 227 -7.24 -9.26 -18.32
CA ARG A 227 -6.01 -8.73 -18.94
C ARG A 227 -5.42 -7.59 -18.11
N MET A 228 -6.25 -6.68 -17.60
CA MET A 228 -5.81 -5.59 -16.72
C MET A 228 -5.24 -6.13 -15.40
N GLU A 229 -5.84 -7.19 -14.84
CA GLU A 229 -5.34 -7.94 -13.68
C GLU A 229 -3.96 -8.57 -13.93
N ARG A 230 -3.75 -9.20 -15.10
CA ARG A 230 -2.45 -9.74 -15.49
C ARG A 230 -1.40 -8.64 -15.68
N LEU A 231 -1.77 -7.56 -16.37
CA LEU A 231 -0.91 -6.39 -16.56
C LEU A 231 -0.52 -5.80 -15.21
N TYR A 232 -1.49 -5.60 -14.30
CA TYR A 232 -1.26 -5.12 -12.95
C TYR A 232 -0.18 -5.94 -12.22
N ARG A 233 -0.28 -7.28 -12.25
CA ARG A 233 0.74 -8.16 -11.64
C ARG A 233 2.11 -7.99 -12.30
N ARG A 234 2.16 -7.93 -13.64
CA ARG A 234 3.40 -7.71 -14.40
C ARG A 234 4.06 -6.38 -14.01
N VAL A 235 3.29 -5.28 -13.95
CA VAL A 235 3.86 -3.96 -13.61
C VAL A 235 4.26 -3.84 -12.14
N CYS A 236 3.65 -4.64 -11.24
CA CYS A 236 4.12 -4.77 -9.85
C CYS A 236 5.50 -5.44 -9.81
N GLN A 237 5.69 -6.52 -10.56
CA GLN A 237 6.99 -7.21 -10.68
C GLN A 237 8.06 -6.30 -11.27
N LEU A 238 7.70 -5.51 -12.28
CA LEU A 238 8.57 -4.51 -12.91
C LEU A 238 8.74 -3.22 -12.08
N ARG A 239 8.00 -3.09 -10.96
CA ARG A 239 8.06 -1.94 -10.04
C ARG A 239 7.82 -0.58 -10.75
N LEU A 240 6.97 -0.57 -11.78
CA LEU A 240 6.57 0.64 -12.49
C LEU A 240 5.48 1.38 -11.69
N TRP A 241 5.87 2.02 -10.58
CA TRP A 241 4.94 2.47 -9.54
C TRP A 241 3.79 3.38 -10.01
N TRP A 242 4.04 4.25 -10.98
CA TRP A 242 2.98 5.07 -11.58
C TRP A 242 1.92 4.20 -12.25
N LEU A 243 2.37 3.24 -13.06
CA LEU A 243 1.50 2.34 -13.81
C LEU A 243 0.81 1.32 -12.90
N VAL A 244 1.49 0.88 -11.84
CA VAL A 244 0.92 0.09 -10.76
C VAL A 244 -0.26 0.82 -10.12
N ARG A 245 -0.07 2.09 -9.73
CA ARG A 245 -1.14 2.95 -9.18
C ARG A 245 -2.27 3.16 -10.17
N TYR A 246 -1.94 3.38 -11.44
CA TYR A 246 -2.93 3.55 -12.51
C TYR A 246 -3.80 2.30 -12.65
N CYS A 247 -3.20 1.11 -12.81
CA CYS A 247 -3.91 -0.15 -12.96
C CYS A 247 -4.71 -0.51 -11.70
N ALA A 248 -4.13 -0.34 -10.51
CA ALA A 248 -4.82 -0.55 -9.25
C ALA A 248 -6.05 0.35 -9.11
N GLY A 249 -5.94 1.62 -9.52
CA GLY A 249 -7.04 2.57 -9.48
C GLY A 249 -8.17 2.20 -10.47
N ARG A 250 -7.82 1.79 -11.69
CA ARG A 250 -8.79 1.29 -12.70
C ARG A 250 -9.52 0.03 -12.23
N LEU A 251 -8.80 -0.87 -11.57
CA LEU A 251 -9.36 -2.09 -10.96
C LEU A 251 -10.09 -1.82 -9.64
N ARG A 252 -10.11 -0.56 -9.15
CA ARG A 252 -10.65 -0.16 -7.84
C ARG A 252 -10.11 -0.99 -6.67
N LYS A 253 -8.83 -1.34 -6.70
CA LYS A 253 -8.17 -2.08 -5.62
C LYS A 253 -8.08 -1.25 -4.34
N ALA A 254 -8.34 -1.90 -3.21
CA ALA A 254 -8.38 -1.26 -1.90
C ALA A 254 -7.57 -2.04 -0.87
N VAL A 255 -6.83 -1.32 -0.01
CA VAL A 255 -6.11 -1.94 1.11
C VAL A 255 -7.09 -2.33 2.23
N ASN A 256 -7.00 -3.57 2.70
CA ASN A 256 -7.83 -4.06 3.80
C ASN A 256 -7.65 -3.27 5.12
N SER A 257 -6.49 -2.64 5.32
CA SER A 257 -6.13 -1.87 6.52
C SER A 257 -6.54 -0.40 6.50
N LEU A 258 -7.26 0.09 5.47
CA LEU A 258 -7.69 1.49 5.39
C LEU A 258 -8.58 1.92 6.55
N ALA A 259 -9.67 1.20 6.83
CA ALA A 259 -10.60 1.55 7.89
C ALA A 259 -9.94 1.51 9.29
N PRO A 260 -9.13 0.49 9.63
CA PRO A 260 -8.28 0.52 10.82
C PRO A 260 -7.33 1.74 10.85
N GLY A 261 -6.69 2.07 9.72
CA GLY A 261 -5.75 3.19 9.65
C GLY A 261 -6.40 4.55 9.90
N ILE A 262 -7.58 4.78 9.32
CA ILE A 262 -8.38 5.98 9.62
C ILE A 262 -8.81 5.99 11.08
N THR A 263 -9.37 4.89 11.58
CA THR A 263 -9.81 4.79 12.99
C THR A 263 -8.67 5.12 13.94
N ASN A 264 -7.47 4.64 13.66
CA ASN A 264 -6.26 4.87 14.44
C ASN A 264 -5.87 6.37 14.51
N MET A 265 -6.09 7.13 13.44
CA MET A 265 -5.93 8.59 13.44
C MET A 265 -7.06 9.29 14.21
N LEU A 266 -8.32 8.86 14.01
CA LEU A 266 -9.49 9.45 14.67
C LEU A 266 -9.43 9.35 16.20
N VAL A 267 -9.06 8.17 16.74
CA VAL A 267 -8.96 7.95 18.19
C VAL A 267 -7.85 8.79 18.85
N ARG A 268 -6.92 9.34 18.06
CA ARG A 268 -5.89 10.29 18.53
C ARG A 268 -6.31 11.75 18.33
N GLY A 269 -7.61 11.99 18.17
CA GLY A 269 -8.20 13.32 18.05
C GLY A 269 -7.88 14.00 16.72
N LYS A 270 -7.53 13.24 15.68
CA LYS A 270 -7.32 13.79 14.33
C LYS A 270 -8.56 13.64 13.48
N GLN A 271 -8.68 14.48 12.47
CA GLN A 271 -9.62 14.32 11.37
C GLN A 271 -8.84 14.01 10.10
N VAL A 272 -9.46 13.31 9.15
CA VAL A 272 -8.82 12.97 7.86
C VAL A 272 -9.72 13.44 6.74
N THR A 273 -9.17 14.08 5.71
CA THR A 273 -9.95 14.41 4.50
C THR A 273 -9.60 13.49 3.33
N LEU A 274 -10.62 12.99 2.65
CA LEU A 274 -10.51 12.17 1.45
C LEU A 274 -10.93 12.99 0.23
N GLY A 275 -10.30 12.70 -0.91
CA GLY A 275 -10.58 13.37 -2.18
C GLY A 275 -9.69 14.58 -2.47
N VAL A 276 -9.95 15.19 -3.62
CA VAL A 276 -9.19 16.32 -4.15
C VAL A 276 -10.09 17.53 -4.40
N ARG A 277 -9.52 18.73 -4.31
CA ARG A 277 -10.25 20.00 -4.45
C ARG A 277 -10.94 20.19 -5.81
N SER A 278 -10.42 19.58 -6.87
CA SER A 278 -10.99 19.66 -8.22
C SER A 278 -12.31 18.88 -8.36
N VAL A 279 -12.59 17.93 -7.46
CA VAL A 279 -13.78 17.08 -7.52
C VAL A 279 -14.62 17.29 -6.26
N ARG A 280 -14.14 16.78 -5.12
CA ARG A 280 -14.83 16.82 -3.84
C ARG A 280 -13.84 16.47 -2.73
N GLU A 281 -13.89 17.17 -1.60
CA GLU A 281 -13.15 16.81 -0.40
C GLU A 281 -14.15 16.49 0.72
N VAL A 282 -14.03 15.30 1.32
CA VAL A 282 -14.92 14.81 2.38
C VAL A 282 -14.13 14.68 3.68
N VAL A 283 -14.64 15.26 4.76
CA VAL A 283 -14.04 15.15 6.10
C VAL A 283 -14.57 13.91 6.81
N ILE A 284 -13.66 13.01 7.19
CA ILE A 284 -13.94 11.85 8.03
C ILE A 284 -13.60 12.22 9.48
N CYS A 285 -14.63 12.31 10.31
CA CYS A 285 -14.53 12.61 11.74
C CYS A 285 -15.02 11.45 12.64
N ARG A 286 -15.58 10.41 12.04
CA ARG A 286 -16.06 9.19 12.72
C ARG A 286 -15.67 7.94 11.92
N PRO A 287 -15.49 6.78 12.56
CA PRO A 287 -15.25 5.53 11.84
C PRO A 287 -16.40 5.25 10.87
N ILE A 288 -16.05 4.83 9.66
CA ILE A 288 -16.97 4.42 8.61
C ILE A 288 -16.65 2.98 8.17
N SER A 289 -17.62 2.31 7.57
CA SER A 289 -17.44 0.92 7.14
C SER A 289 -16.39 0.82 6.00
N PRO A 290 -15.67 -0.31 5.86
CA PRO A 290 -14.69 -0.47 4.78
C PRO A 290 -15.27 -0.23 3.38
N GLY A 291 -16.49 -0.72 3.09
CA GLY A 291 -17.14 -0.51 1.80
C GLY A 291 -17.45 0.95 1.53
N GLU A 292 -18.08 1.63 2.49
CA GLU A 292 -18.38 3.07 2.41
C GLU A 292 -17.11 3.92 2.25
N LEU A 293 -16.02 3.52 2.92
CA LEU A 293 -14.72 4.19 2.81
C LEU A 293 -14.15 4.06 1.39
N VAL A 294 -14.17 2.87 0.81
CA VAL A 294 -13.69 2.61 -0.55
C VAL A 294 -14.53 3.39 -1.57
N ASP A 295 -15.85 3.38 -1.43
CA ASP A 295 -16.73 4.13 -2.33
C ASP A 295 -16.52 5.64 -2.21
N THR A 296 -16.36 6.16 -0.99
CA THR A 296 -16.06 7.58 -0.75
C THR A 296 -14.71 7.95 -1.37
N LEU A 297 -13.68 7.14 -1.16
CA LEU A 297 -12.34 7.36 -1.70
C LEU A 297 -12.36 7.49 -3.23
N PHE A 298 -12.93 6.51 -3.93
CA PHE A 298 -12.95 6.50 -5.39
C PHE A 298 -13.92 7.53 -5.99
N SER A 299 -15.03 7.86 -5.31
CA SER A 299 -15.97 8.89 -5.80
C SER A 299 -15.47 10.32 -5.62
N CYS A 300 -14.55 10.56 -4.68
CA CYS A 300 -13.97 11.88 -4.44
C CYS A 300 -12.66 12.15 -5.21
N CYS A 301 -12.24 11.21 -6.06
CA CYS A 301 -11.06 11.34 -6.93
C CYS A 301 -11.47 11.45 -8.41
N PRO A 302 -10.64 12.09 -9.27
CA PRO A 302 -10.95 12.23 -10.69
C PRO A 302 -10.95 10.85 -11.37
N GLN A 303 -11.93 10.61 -12.25
CA GLN A 303 -12.08 9.32 -12.95
C GLN A 303 -11.02 9.12 -14.05
N ASP A 304 -10.48 10.22 -14.57
CA ASP A 304 -9.37 10.27 -15.52
C ASP A 304 -8.00 10.11 -14.85
N GLU A 305 -7.90 10.33 -13.53
CA GLU A 305 -6.66 10.17 -12.76
C GLU A 305 -6.80 9.06 -11.68
N PRO A 306 -6.95 7.78 -12.08
CA PRO A 306 -7.24 6.67 -11.16
C PRO A 306 -6.14 6.46 -10.10
N HIS A 307 -4.90 6.84 -10.41
CA HIS A 307 -3.75 6.73 -9.52
C HIS A 307 -3.85 7.63 -8.27
N VAL A 308 -4.66 8.70 -8.30
CA VAL A 308 -4.86 9.63 -7.18
C VAL A 308 -5.52 8.93 -5.99
N ALA A 309 -6.56 8.13 -6.25
CA ALA A 309 -7.26 7.38 -5.20
C ALA A 309 -6.32 6.41 -4.49
N VAL A 310 -5.44 5.76 -5.26
CA VAL A 310 -4.45 4.82 -4.76
C VAL A 310 -3.38 5.52 -3.91
N MET A 311 -2.90 6.69 -4.36
CA MET A 311 -1.96 7.50 -3.57
C MET A 311 -2.55 7.90 -2.21
N GLN A 312 -3.84 8.27 -2.16
CA GLN A 312 -4.49 8.59 -0.89
C GLN A 312 -4.53 7.39 0.07
N GLN A 313 -4.68 6.16 -0.44
CA GLN A 313 -4.58 4.94 0.38
C GLN A 313 -3.21 4.83 1.03
N GLU A 314 -2.14 5.00 0.25
CA GLU A 314 -0.77 4.98 0.78
C GLU A 314 -0.53 6.06 1.84
N LEU A 315 -1.04 7.27 1.62
CA LEU A 315 -0.92 8.35 2.59
C LEU A 315 -1.67 8.06 3.90
N ILE A 316 -2.85 7.42 3.83
CA ILE A 316 -3.57 6.96 5.03
C ILE A 316 -2.73 5.97 5.81
N ILE A 317 -2.16 4.97 5.14
CA ILE A 317 -1.33 3.95 5.78
C ILE A 317 -0.06 4.58 6.38
N ALA A 318 0.64 5.43 5.62
CA ALA A 318 1.85 6.11 6.09
C ALA A 318 1.56 7.00 7.32
N CYS A 319 0.46 7.77 7.30
CA CYS A 319 0.08 8.62 8.42
C CYS A 319 -0.34 7.79 9.64
N SER A 320 -1.12 6.73 9.44
CA SER A 320 -1.55 5.83 10.52
C SER A 320 -0.35 5.13 11.19
N ASP A 321 0.60 4.65 10.39
CA ASP A 321 1.83 4.05 10.90
C ASP A 321 2.64 5.08 11.71
N LEU A 322 2.83 6.28 11.16
CA LEU A 322 3.64 7.30 11.79
C LEU A 322 3.02 7.81 13.09
N ILE A 323 1.72 8.10 13.13
CA ILE A 323 1.07 8.60 14.35
C ILE A 323 1.05 7.56 15.46
N SER A 324 1.14 6.27 15.11
CA SER A 324 1.25 5.18 16.08
C SER A 324 2.63 5.16 16.76
N LYS A 325 3.69 5.42 15.99
CA LYS A 325 5.08 5.39 16.45
C LYS A 325 5.51 6.71 17.10
N THR A 326 5.14 7.83 16.48
CA THR A 326 5.57 9.17 16.85
C THR A 326 4.38 10.15 16.82
N PRO A 327 3.50 10.14 17.84
CA PRO A 327 2.32 11.01 17.88
C PRO A 327 2.65 12.51 17.75
N SER A 328 3.77 12.95 18.33
CA SER A 328 4.22 14.36 18.32
C SER A 328 4.55 14.90 16.93
N ALA A 329 4.73 14.03 15.93
CA ALA A 329 4.91 14.46 14.53
C ALA A 329 3.65 15.18 13.99
N PHE A 330 2.48 14.95 14.61
CA PHE A 330 1.20 15.55 14.25
C PHE A 330 0.80 16.70 15.18
N ASP A 331 1.71 17.21 16.00
CA ASP A 331 1.44 18.39 16.82
C ASP A 331 1.15 19.61 15.93
N GLY A 332 0.09 20.36 16.30
CA GLY A 332 -0.42 21.47 15.51
C GLY A 332 -1.24 21.07 14.27
N VAL A 333 -1.34 19.78 13.94
CA VAL A 333 -2.14 19.26 12.82
C VAL A 333 -3.41 18.63 13.39
N LEU A 334 -4.56 19.30 13.27
CA LEU A 334 -5.86 18.75 13.69
C LEU A 334 -6.47 17.88 12.59
N THR A 335 -6.48 18.40 11.37
CA THR A 335 -7.05 17.75 10.20
C THR A 335 -5.93 17.41 9.22
N ILE A 336 -5.73 16.11 8.98
CA ILE A 336 -4.79 15.56 8.00
C ILE A 336 -5.48 15.61 6.64
N ARG A 337 -5.06 16.56 5.80
CA ARG A 337 -5.66 16.74 4.47
C ARG A 337 -4.84 16.02 3.42
N LEU A 338 -5.31 14.88 2.92
CA LEU A 338 -4.49 13.98 2.09
C LEU A 338 -4.08 14.62 0.76
N SER A 339 -4.98 15.35 0.09
CA SER A 339 -4.64 16.08 -1.14
C SER A 339 -3.54 17.13 -0.91
N TRP A 340 -3.59 17.86 0.21
CA TRP A 340 -2.56 18.85 0.53
C TRP A 340 -1.26 18.23 1.05
N LEU A 341 -1.33 17.05 1.67
CA LEU A 341 -0.15 16.27 2.01
C LEU A 341 0.58 15.80 0.74
N ALA A 342 -0.14 15.36 -0.29
CA ALA A 342 0.44 15.06 -1.60
C ALA A 342 1.08 16.31 -2.24
N ASP A 343 0.43 17.48 -2.14
CA ASP A 343 1.01 18.76 -2.58
C ASP A 343 2.29 19.08 -1.79
N ALA A 344 2.32 18.84 -0.47
CA ALA A 344 3.48 19.07 0.38
C ALA A 344 4.66 18.15 0.01
N ILE A 345 4.41 16.89 -0.32
CA ILE A 345 5.41 15.95 -0.84
C ILE A 345 5.98 16.49 -2.15
N THR A 346 5.13 16.90 -3.08
CA THR A 346 5.55 17.48 -4.38
C THR A 346 6.42 18.73 -4.17
N LEU A 347 6.02 19.62 -3.26
CA LEU A 347 6.79 20.81 -2.91
C LEU A 347 8.17 20.45 -2.35
N LEU A 348 8.24 19.49 -1.42
CA LEU A 348 9.50 19.06 -0.82
C LEU A 348 10.44 18.44 -1.86
N LEU A 349 9.94 17.55 -2.72
CA LEU A 349 10.74 16.96 -3.81
C LEU A 349 11.31 18.04 -4.73
N ASN A 350 10.50 19.04 -5.10
CA ASN A 350 10.95 20.16 -5.93
C ASN A 350 12.04 20.99 -5.23
N TYR A 351 11.94 21.20 -3.92
CA TYR A 351 12.96 21.90 -3.15
C TYR A 351 14.29 21.12 -3.13
N VAL A 352 14.22 19.80 -2.90
CA VAL A 352 15.39 18.93 -2.89
C VAL A 352 16.09 18.92 -4.25
N ARG A 353 15.34 18.80 -5.36
CA ARG A 353 15.89 18.88 -6.72
C ARG A 353 16.58 20.23 -6.97
N ALA A 354 15.93 21.33 -6.61
CA ALA A 354 16.50 22.67 -6.80
C ALA A 354 17.80 22.88 -6.01
N THR A 355 17.94 22.24 -4.84
CA THR A 355 19.19 22.26 -4.07
C THR A 355 20.26 21.32 -4.63
N GLY A 356 19.89 20.12 -5.10
CA GLY A 356 20.83 19.16 -5.70
C GLY A 356 21.47 19.68 -6.99
N SER A 357 20.69 20.29 -7.89
CA SER A 357 21.19 20.89 -9.13
C SER A 357 22.17 22.06 -8.92
N ARG A 358 22.28 22.62 -7.71
CA ARG A 358 23.30 23.64 -7.38
C ARG A 358 24.65 23.02 -7.00
N ILE A 359 24.66 21.79 -6.50
CA ILE A 359 25.89 21.09 -6.05
C ILE A 359 26.59 20.45 -7.26
N ASP A 360 25.85 19.89 -8.21
CA ASP A 360 26.40 19.24 -9.42
C ASP A 360 27.16 20.20 -10.36
N ARG A 361 26.99 21.52 -10.21
CA ARG A 361 27.79 22.51 -10.96
C ARG A 361 29.14 22.85 -10.30
N ALA A 362 29.42 22.34 -9.10
CA ALA A 362 30.58 22.75 -8.31
C ALA A 362 31.56 21.64 -7.93
N SER A 363 31.24 20.35 -8.10
CA SER A 363 32.20 19.29 -7.79
C SER A 363 31.96 17.98 -8.56
N SER A 364 32.71 17.80 -9.64
CA SER A 364 33.15 16.46 -10.06
C SER A 364 34.12 15.92 -9.00
N PHE A 365 33.95 14.66 -8.58
CA PHE A 365 34.74 13.89 -7.60
C PHE A 365 34.34 14.04 -6.13
N THR A 366 33.36 13.24 -5.70
CA THR A 366 33.36 12.53 -4.39
C THR A 366 32.23 11.46 -4.41
N PRO A 367 32.43 10.27 -3.82
CA PRO A 367 31.46 9.18 -3.88
C PRO A 367 30.22 9.46 -3.01
N ALA A 368 29.07 8.91 -3.45
CA ALA A 368 27.75 9.12 -2.88
C ALA A 368 27.68 8.70 -1.38
N THR A 369 27.41 9.67 -0.52
CA THR A 369 26.95 9.47 0.87
C THR A 369 25.42 9.63 0.89
N PRO A 370 24.68 9.03 1.84
CA PRO A 370 23.21 9.04 1.83
C PRO A 370 22.68 10.47 1.75
N GLY A 371 21.79 10.73 0.79
CA GLY A 371 21.31 12.07 0.46
C GLY A 371 20.89 12.88 1.69
N THR A 372 21.23 14.16 1.70
CA THR A 372 21.09 15.19 2.75
C THR A 372 19.65 15.45 3.26
N THR A 373 18.68 14.60 2.91
CA THR A 373 17.29 14.64 3.38
C THR A 373 16.74 13.27 3.80
N GLY A 374 17.54 12.19 3.68
CA GLY A 374 17.01 10.83 3.74
C GLY A 374 16.18 10.44 2.51
N ILE A 375 16.22 11.26 1.46
CA ILE A 375 15.60 11.02 0.16
C ILE A 375 16.74 10.78 -0.83
N PRO A 376 16.74 9.68 -1.63
CA PRO A 376 17.78 9.39 -2.61
C PRO A 376 18.13 10.61 -3.49
N ALA A 377 19.42 10.88 -3.68
CA ALA A 377 19.89 12.04 -4.44
C ALA A 377 19.61 11.93 -5.95
N GLU A 378 19.37 10.72 -6.46
CA GLU A 378 19.10 10.44 -7.88
C GLU A 378 17.60 10.37 -8.19
N PHE A 379 16.86 11.44 -7.91
CA PHE A 379 15.46 11.54 -8.33
C PHE A 379 15.34 12.02 -9.78
N LYS A 380 15.44 11.08 -10.75
CA LYS A 380 15.19 11.36 -12.18
C LYS A 380 13.69 11.48 -12.54
N LYS A 381 12.78 10.93 -11.74
CA LYS A 381 11.33 10.93 -12.04
C LYS A 381 10.62 12.17 -11.50
N SER A 382 9.79 12.78 -12.35
CA SER A 382 9.23 14.13 -12.15
C SER A 382 8.03 14.16 -11.20
N CYS A 383 7.33 13.02 -11.01
CA CYS A 383 6.02 12.95 -10.36
C CYS A 383 6.03 12.19 -9.02
N ILE A 384 5.18 12.61 -8.07
CA ILE A 384 4.97 11.91 -6.79
C ILE A 384 4.48 10.48 -6.97
N TYR A 385 3.74 10.20 -8.04
CA TYR A 385 3.17 8.88 -8.32
C TYR A 385 4.21 7.89 -8.87
N ASP A 386 5.45 8.31 -9.09
CA ASP A 386 6.57 7.41 -9.44
C ASP A 386 7.32 6.90 -8.20
N LEU A 387 7.05 7.45 -7.02
CA LEU A 387 7.72 7.03 -5.78
C LEU A 387 7.36 5.59 -5.42
N SER A 388 8.31 4.82 -4.91
CA SER A 388 7.96 3.53 -4.30
C SER A 388 7.14 3.76 -3.00
N PRO A 389 6.30 2.79 -2.58
CA PRO A 389 5.60 2.85 -1.30
C PRO A 389 6.50 3.17 -0.10
N THR A 390 7.72 2.60 -0.04
CA THR A 390 8.71 2.92 1.01
C THR A 390 9.10 4.38 0.98
N VAL A 391 9.42 4.92 -0.21
CA VAL A 391 9.80 6.34 -0.33
C VAL A 391 8.64 7.25 0.04
N VAL A 392 7.40 6.93 -0.33
CA VAL A 392 6.21 7.71 0.09
C VAL A 392 6.15 7.78 1.62
N LYS A 393 6.33 6.66 2.31
CA LYS A 393 6.35 6.58 3.78
C LYS A 393 7.48 7.39 4.40
N ASP A 394 8.67 7.33 3.82
CA ASP A 394 9.85 8.08 4.29
C ASP A 394 9.65 9.59 4.12
N VAL A 395 9.11 10.03 2.98
CA VAL A 395 8.86 11.45 2.73
C VAL A 395 7.74 11.98 3.64
N VAL A 396 6.66 11.22 3.87
CA VAL A 396 5.64 11.55 4.87
C VAL A 396 6.28 11.68 6.25
N THR A 397 7.14 10.75 6.64
CA THR A 397 7.87 10.80 7.91
C THR A 397 8.74 12.05 7.99
N ALA A 398 9.50 12.39 6.95
CA ALA A 398 10.36 13.57 6.92
C ALA A 398 9.55 14.87 7.03
N LEU A 399 8.44 14.99 6.30
CA LEU A 399 7.53 16.15 6.34
C LEU A 399 6.92 16.34 7.74
N MET A 400 6.38 15.26 8.29
CA MET A 400 5.66 15.31 9.57
C MET A 400 6.63 15.50 10.74
N THR A 401 7.80 14.87 10.73
CA THR A 401 8.82 15.08 11.79
C THR A 401 9.65 16.35 11.63
N ARG A 402 9.51 17.06 10.50
CA ARG A 402 10.34 18.23 10.13
C ARG A 402 11.83 17.89 10.04
N LYS A 403 12.14 16.65 9.66
CA LYS A 403 13.52 16.20 9.50
C LYS A 403 14.23 17.10 8.48
N ASN A 404 15.36 17.66 8.88
CA ASN A 404 16.21 18.52 8.04
C ASN A 404 15.56 19.83 7.53
N TRP A 405 14.47 20.29 8.14
CA TRP A 405 13.84 21.56 7.75
C TRP A 405 14.70 22.81 8.02
N HIS A 406 15.75 22.68 8.84
CA HIS A 406 16.75 23.75 9.03
C HIS A 406 17.52 24.09 7.74
N LEU A 407 17.50 23.20 6.74
CA LEU A 407 18.08 23.43 5.41
C LEU A 407 17.13 24.19 4.47
N LEU A 408 15.85 24.36 4.85
CA LEU A 408 14.85 25.05 4.04
C LEU A 408 14.81 26.54 4.36
N SER A 409 14.56 27.36 3.35
CA SER A 409 14.29 28.78 3.55
C SER A 409 13.01 28.99 4.38
N PRO A 410 12.86 30.16 5.04
CA PRO A 410 11.63 30.50 5.76
C PRO A 410 10.38 30.43 4.90
N LEU A 411 10.48 30.79 3.60
CA LEU A 411 9.34 30.72 2.67
C LEU A 411 8.93 29.27 2.37
N GLN A 412 9.90 28.39 2.09
CA GLN A 412 9.65 26.96 1.86
C GLN A 412 9.01 26.32 3.10
N THR A 413 9.56 26.61 4.28
CA THR A 413 9.02 26.14 5.57
C THR A 413 7.58 26.57 5.79
N ARG A 414 7.23 27.84 5.51
CA ARG A 414 5.86 28.35 5.62
C ARG A 414 4.91 27.67 4.63
N ARG A 415 5.35 27.46 3.39
CA ARG A 415 4.54 26.75 2.37
C ARG A 415 4.25 25.31 2.79
N LEU A 416 5.25 24.59 3.29
CA LEU A 416 5.07 23.22 3.80
C LEU A 416 4.14 23.20 5.01
N ASN A 417 4.33 24.08 6.00
CA ASN A 417 3.42 24.15 7.15
C ASN A 417 1.97 24.45 6.73
N GLY A 418 1.78 25.36 5.76
CA GLY A 418 0.46 25.67 5.22
C GLY A 418 -0.19 24.46 4.53
N ALA A 419 0.56 23.75 3.68
CA ALA A 419 0.07 22.54 3.01
C ALA A 419 -0.24 21.41 4.02
N LEU A 420 0.58 21.24 5.05
CA LEU A 420 0.34 20.26 6.13
C LEU A 420 -0.79 20.67 7.09
N ASN A 421 -1.41 21.84 6.91
CA ASN A 421 -2.38 22.42 7.84
C ASN A 421 -1.86 22.46 9.29
N ARG A 422 -0.54 22.72 9.43
CA ARG A 422 0.14 22.75 10.72
C ARG A 422 0.08 24.14 11.33
N MET A 423 -0.60 24.23 12.47
CA MET A 423 -0.78 25.46 13.20
C MET A 423 0.21 25.59 14.36
N PRO A 424 0.51 26.83 14.81
CA PRO A 424 1.28 27.06 16.03
C PRO A 424 0.63 26.45 17.27
N VAL A 425 1.42 26.28 18.32
CA VAL A 425 0.95 25.82 19.63
C VAL A 425 -0.13 26.79 20.15
N ASN A 426 -1.21 26.24 20.72
CA ASN A 426 -2.37 26.96 21.24
C ASN A 426 -3.13 27.80 20.18
N PHE A 427 -2.95 27.52 18.88
CA PHE A 427 -3.69 28.23 17.83
C PHE A 427 -5.21 28.12 18.03
N TYR A 428 -5.73 26.90 18.19
CA TYR A 428 -7.15 26.66 18.37
C TYR A 428 -7.68 27.29 19.67
N ASP A 429 -6.93 27.22 20.77
CA ASP A 429 -7.31 27.85 22.05
C ASP A 429 -7.40 29.38 21.93
N ARG A 430 -6.45 29.99 21.19
CA ARG A 430 -6.47 31.42 20.91
C ARG A 430 -7.63 31.80 20.01
N VAL A 431 -7.92 31.03 18.97
CA VAL A 431 -9.09 31.24 18.11
C VAL A 431 -10.38 31.14 18.92
N TRP A 432 -10.50 30.14 19.80
CA TRP A 432 -11.64 29.99 20.70
C TRP A 432 -11.76 31.17 21.67
N THR A 433 -10.65 31.66 22.22
CA THR A 433 -10.63 32.86 23.07
C THR A 433 -11.13 34.09 22.32
N ILE A 434 -10.80 34.23 21.04
CA ILE A 434 -11.31 35.33 20.20
C ILE A 434 -12.82 35.14 19.95
N LEU A 435 -13.25 33.95 19.53
CA LEU A 435 -14.67 33.64 19.27
C LEU A 435 -15.54 33.87 20.51
N SER A 436 -15.08 33.43 21.70
CA SER A 436 -15.81 33.64 22.97
C SER A 436 -15.95 35.11 23.36
N ARG A 437 -15.07 35.99 22.86
CA ARG A 437 -15.14 37.44 23.07
C ARG A 437 -15.93 38.16 21.98
N SER A 438 -16.12 37.51 20.83
CA SER A 438 -16.89 38.02 19.69
C SER A 438 -18.34 37.51 19.76
N LYS A 439 -19.17 38.16 20.60
CA LYS A 439 -20.58 37.77 20.84
C LYS A 439 -21.45 37.67 19.59
N GLU A 440 -21.09 38.40 18.54
CA GLU A 440 -21.82 38.40 17.27
C GLU A 440 -21.18 37.46 16.22
N GLY A 441 -20.19 36.65 16.59
CA GLY A 441 -19.42 35.84 15.64
C GLY A 441 -18.33 36.63 14.90
N ILE A 442 -17.71 36.01 13.89
CA ILE A 442 -16.64 36.62 13.07
C ILE A 442 -16.91 36.32 11.59
N VAL A 443 -16.75 37.31 10.72
CA VAL A 443 -16.78 37.11 9.26
C VAL A 443 -15.36 36.95 8.74
N ILE A 444 -15.05 35.82 8.12
CA ILE A 444 -13.76 35.55 7.47
C ILE A 444 -14.03 35.23 6.00
N ALA A 445 -13.46 36.01 5.08
CA ALA A 445 -13.60 35.81 3.62
C ALA A 445 -15.08 35.59 3.20
N SER A 446 -15.97 36.43 3.72
CA SER A 446 -17.42 36.39 3.49
C SER A 446 -18.16 35.18 4.07
N GLN A 447 -17.50 34.35 4.89
CA GLN A 447 -18.14 33.29 5.68
C GLN A 447 -18.33 33.74 7.13
N PHE A 448 -19.55 33.61 7.63
CA PHE A 448 -19.89 33.91 9.02
C PHE A 448 -19.62 32.70 9.91
N LEU A 449 -18.75 32.89 10.90
CA LEU A 449 -18.51 31.95 11.99
C LEU A 449 -19.33 32.40 13.21
N PRO A 450 -20.49 31.77 13.48
CA PRO A 450 -21.26 32.05 14.70
C PRO A 450 -20.47 31.66 15.95
N GLN A 451 -20.85 32.25 17.08
CA GLN A 451 -20.30 31.90 18.40
C GLN A 451 -20.62 30.45 18.79
#